data_AF-A0A336K905-F1
#
_entry.id   AF-A0A336K905-F1
#
_cell.length_a   1.000
_cell.length_b   1.000
_cell.length_c   1.000
_cell.angle_alpha   90.00
_cell.angle_beta   90.00
_cell.angle_gamma   90.00
#
_symmetry.space_group_name_H-M   'P 1'
#
loop_
_entity.id
_entity.type
_entity.pdbx_description
1 polymer ?
#
loop_
_entity_poly.entity_id
_entity_poly.type
_entity_poly.pdbx_seq_one_letter_code
_entity_poly.pdbx_strand_id
1 'polypeptide(L)' 'MKSYFKTSRAMDHSKEFTVDGINGFNKKKKKKRRHSRTIFTSYQLDELEKAFKEAHYPDVYAREMLSLKTDLPEDRIQL' A
#
# COMPACT_ATOMS: atom_id res chain seq x y z
N MET A 1 -3.46 -37.23 -43.61
CA MET A 1 -4.92 -37.10 -43.38
C MET A 1 -5.20 -35.73 -42.80
N LYS A 2 -6.15 -35.01 -43.42
CA LYS A 2 -6.97 -33.85 -42.98
C LYS A 2 -6.72 -33.30 -41.57
N SER A 3 -6.82 -32.01 -41.27
CA SER A 3 -7.03 -30.77 -42.01
C SER A 3 -6.99 -29.67 -40.95
N TYR A 4 -6.52 -28.51 -41.38
CA TYR A 4 -6.57 -27.21 -40.76
C TYR A 4 -7.86 -26.89 -39.99
N PHE A 5 -7.70 -26.31 -38.80
CA PHE A 5 -8.54 -25.19 -38.39
C PHE A 5 -7.65 -24.00 -38.06
N LYS A 6 -7.50 -23.17 -39.09
CA LYS A 6 -6.98 -21.82 -39.05
C LYS A 6 -8.13 -20.93 -38.61
N THR A 7 -7.97 -20.19 -37.50
CA THR A 7 -8.71 -18.94 -37.28
C THR A 7 -7.71 -17.79 -37.31
N SER A 8 -7.76 -17.10 -38.42
CA SER A 8 -7.13 -15.83 -38.74
C SER A 8 -7.36 -14.75 -37.69
N ARG A 9 -6.33 -13.94 -37.41
CA ARG A 9 -6.28 -12.53 -37.87
C ARG A 9 -4.86 -12.00 -37.72
N ALA A 10 -4.25 -11.68 -38.85
CA ALA A 10 -3.03 -10.90 -38.92
C ALA A 10 -3.32 -9.46 -38.48
N MET A 11 -2.41 -8.85 -37.74
CA MET A 11 -2.03 -7.46 -37.94
C MET A 11 -0.51 -7.34 -37.76
N ASP A 12 0.15 -7.23 -38.90
CA ASP A 12 1.49 -6.67 -39.10
C ASP A 12 1.45 -5.17 -38.75
N HIS A 13 2.40 -4.70 -37.95
CA HIS A 13 2.90 -3.33 -37.99
C HIS A 13 4.42 -3.38 -37.77
N SER A 14 5.13 -3.35 -38.89
CA SER A 14 6.55 -3.04 -39.00
C SER A 14 6.81 -1.53 -38.87
N LYS A 15 8.04 -1.16 -38.46
CA LYS A 15 8.67 0.16 -38.24
C LYS A 15 8.54 0.73 -36.81
N GLU A 16 9.57 1.27 -36.16
CA GLU A 16 10.97 1.57 -36.49
C GLU A 16 11.76 1.82 -35.20
N PHE A 17 13.07 1.70 -35.27
CA PHE A 17 14.03 2.04 -34.22
C PHE A 17 13.98 3.54 -33.86
N THR A 18 13.72 3.86 -32.60
CA THR A 18 14.31 5.04 -31.95
C THR A 18 15.36 4.54 -30.96
N VAL A 19 16.61 4.44 -31.41
CA VAL A 19 17.73 4.52 -30.48
C VAL A 19 17.89 6.00 -30.16
N ASP A 20 17.70 6.37 -28.90
CA ASP A 20 18.40 7.44 -28.19
C ASP A 20 17.72 7.71 -26.85
N GLY A 21 18.41 7.36 -25.77
CA GLY A 21 17.92 7.60 -24.42
C GLY A 21 18.55 6.71 -23.37
N ILE A 22 19.88 6.64 -23.34
CA ILE A 22 20.65 6.12 -22.22
C ILE A 22 20.25 6.91 -20.97
N ASN A 23 19.41 6.34 -20.10
CA ASN A 23 19.42 6.69 -18.69
C ASN A 23 18.62 5.73 -17.81
N GLY A 24 19.28 5.27 -16.74
CA GLY A 24 18.57 4.92 -15.51
C GLY A 24 18.50 3.45 -15.17
N PHE A 25 19.66 2.84 -14.96
CA PHE A 25 19.84 1.71 -14.03
C PHE A 25 18.90 1.81 -12.82
N ASN A 26 18.34 0.65 -12.42
CA ASN A 26 17.61 0.33 -11.18
C ASN A 26 16.13 -0.10 -11.35
N LYS A 27 15.91 -1.16 -12.14
CA LYS A 27 14.86 -2.14 -11.80
C LYS A 27 15.33 -3.05 -10.64
N LYS A 28 15.80 -2.47 -9.53
CA LYS A 28 15.91 -3.20 -8.27
C LYS A 28 14.52 -3.21 -7.68
N LYS A 29 13.93 -4.40 -7.52
CA LYS A 29 12.68 -4.64 -6.80
C LYS A 29 12.61 -3.68 -5.61
N LYS A 30 11.73 -2.67 -5.64
CA LYS A 30 11.54 -1.74 -4.53
C LYS A 30 11.10 -2.60 -3.34
N LYS A 31 12.05 -3.03 -2.49
CA LYS A 31 11.74 -3.60 -1.18
C LYS A 31 10.77 -2.62 -0.54
N LYS A 32 9.54 -3.04 -0.24
CA LYS A 32 8.57 -2.22 0.50
C LYS A 32 9.34 -1.62 1.67
N ARG A 33 9.54 -0.30 1.65
CA ARG A 33 10.23 0.38 2.75
C ARG A 33 9.38 0.08 3.98
N ARG A 34 10.01 -0.43 5.04
CA ARG A 34 9.32 -0.65 6.32
C ARG A 34 8.72 0.70 6.71
N HIS A 35 7.44 0.72 7.08
CA HIS A 35 6.82 1.94 7.59
C HIS A 35 7.67 2.47 8.75
N SER A 36 7.87 3.79 8.79
CA SER A 36 8.55 4.42 9.92
C SER A 36 7.82 4.07 11.22
N ARG A 37 8.61 3.92 12.28
CA ARG A 37 8.05 3.77 13.63
C ARG A 37 7.38 5.06 14.02
N THR A 38 6.17 4.96 14.57
CA THR A 38 5.49 6.09 15.19
C THR A 38 6.13 6.36 16.55
N ILE A 39 6.39 7.62 16.85
CA ILE A 39 6.80 8.08 18.18
C ILE A 39 5.60 8.83 18.74
N PHE A 40 5.00 8.29 19.80
CA PHE A 40 3.81 8.88 20.41
C PHE A 40 4.19 10.06 21.29
N THR A 41 3.35 11.11 21.29
CA THR A 41 3.43 12.17 22.28
C THR A 41 2.84 11.71 23.61
N SER A 42 3.14 12.41 24.71
CA SER A 42 2.54 12.09 26.03
C SER A 42 1.01 12.09 25.96
N TYR A 43 0.43 13.09 25.31
CA TYR A 43 -1.01 13.20 25.13
C TYR A 43 -1.62 11.98 24.41
N GLN A 44 -0.96 11.50 23.34
CA GLN A 44 -1.43 10.33 22.61
C GLN A 44 -1.39 9.07 23.48
N LEU A 45 -0.34 8.89 24.29
CA LEU A 45 -0.25 7.76 25.22
C LEU A 45 -1.37 7.80 26.26
N ASP A 46 -1.63 8.96 26.85
CA ASP A 46 -2.69 9.11 27.86
C ASP A 46 -4.08 8.74 27.30
N GLU A 47 -4.38 9.17 26.07
CA GLU A 47 -5.65 8.84 25.40
C GLU A 47 -5.74 7.36 25.02
N LEU A 48 -4.63 6.76 24.54
CA LEU A 48 -4.57 5.33 24.23
C LEU A 48 -4.75 4.47 25.49
N GLU A 49 -4.10 4.83 26.60
CA GLU A 49 -4.25 4.15 27.88
C GLU A 49 -5.66 4.28 28.46
N LYS A 50 -6.28 5.46 28.31
CA LYS A 50 -7.66 5.68 28.73
C LYS A 50 -8.62 4.79 27.94
N ALA A 51 -8.47 4.75 26.62
CA ALA A 51 -9.28 3.90 25.76
C ALA A 51 -9.10 2.41 26.08
N PHE A 52 -7.87 1.97 26.35
CA PHE A 52 -7.58 0.58 26.73
C PHE A 52 -8.28 0.15 28.02
N LYS A 53 -8.31 1.04 29.03
CA LYS A 53 -9.02 0.80 30.30
C LYS A 53 -10.53 0.63 30.10
N GLU A 54 -11.10 1.30 29.11
CA GLU A 54 -12.52 1.20 28.77
C GLU A 54 -12.82 -0.07 27.97
N ALA A 55 -12.04 -0.34 26.92
CA ALA A 55 -12.15 -1.53 26.10
C ALA A 55 -10.78 -1.95 25.56
N HIS A 56 -10.38 -3.19 25.85
CA HIS A 56 -9.13 -3.74 25.33
C HIS A 56 -9.23 -4.09 23.85
N TYR A 57 -10.44 -4.33 23.34
CA TYR A 57 -10.68 -4.63 21.92
C TYR A 57 -11.76 -3.70 21.37
N PRO A 58 -11.41 -2.43 21.10
CA PRO A 58 -12.35 -1.46 20.56
C PRO A 58 -12.81 -1.87 19.15
N ASP A 59 -14.09 -1.64 18.87
CA ASP A 59 -14.65 -1.82 17.54
C ASP A 59 -14.11 -0.78 16.54
N VAL A 60 -14.50 -0.91 15.26
CA VAL A 60 -14.03 -0.01 14.19
C VAL A 60 -14.36 1.45 14.51
N TYR A 61 -15.57 1.71 15.02
CA TYR A 61 -16.02 3.05 15.33
C TYR A 61 -15.21 3.68 16.48
N ALA A 62 -14.98 2.93 17.56
CA ALA A 62 -14.17 3.39 18.68
C ALA A 62 -12.73 3.70 18.25
N ARG A 63 -12.15 2.90 17.34
CA ARG A 63 -10.81 3.17 16.79
C ARG A 63 -10.80 4.41 15.87
N GLU A 64 -11.82 4.61 15.06
CA GLU A 64 -11.96 5.83 14.23
C GLU A 64 -12.05 7.08 15.10
N MET A 65 -12.83 7.05 16.18
CA MET A 65 -12.93 8.18 17.11
C MET A 65 -11.59 8.47 17.79
N LEU A 66 -10.84 7.44 18.16
CA LEU A 66 -9.52 7.59 18.77
C LEU A 66 -8.47 8.09 17.76
N SER A 67 -8.60 7.69 16.49
CA SER A 67 -7.78 8.20 15.38
C SER A 67 -7.95 9.71 15.21
N LEU A 68 -9.20 10.18 15.19
CA LEU A 68 -9.52 11.61 15.11
C LEU A 68 -9.01 12.40 16.32
N LYS A 69 -9.03 11.79 17.51
CA LYS A 69 -8.60 12.46 18.74
C LYS A 69 -7.08 12.57 18.87
N THR A 70 -6.36 11.55 18.40
CA THR A 70 -4.90 11.44 18.57
C THR A 70 -4.11 11.86 17.34
N ASP A 71 -4.77 12.17 16.22
CA ASP A 71 -4.17 12.41 14.91
C ASP A 71 -3.26 11.26 14.45
N LEU A 72 -3.57 10.04 14.89
CA LEU A 72 -2.90 8.82 14.48
C LEU A 72 -3.78 8.11 13.46
N PRO A 73 -3.22 7.51 12.39
CA PRO A 73 -4.03 6.72 11.49
C PRO A 73 -4.54 5.46 12.21
N GLU A 74 -5.77 5.05 11.88
CA GLU A 74 -6.48 3.94 12.56
C GLU A 74 -5.67 2.64 12.58
N ASP A 75 -4.89 2.37 11.53
CA ASP A 75 -4.00 1.20 11.43
C ASP A 75 -2.88 1.17 12.47
N ARG A 76 -2.59 2.31 13.11
CA ARG A 76 -1.62 2.44 14.21
C ARG A 76 -2.25 2.28 15.58
N ILE A 77 -3.58 2.23 15.66
CA ILE A 77 -4.31 2.00 16.90
C ILE A 77 -4.43 0.49 17.09
N GLN A 78 -3.49 -0.04 17.86
CA GLN A 78 -3.42 -1.45 18.25
C GLN A 78 -3.56 -1.48 19.76
N LEU A 79 -4.81 -1.60 20.23
CA LEU A 79 -5.16 -1.81 21.63
C LEU A 79 -5.52 -3.28 21.83
#